data_AF-A0A518LKR6-F1
#
_entry.id   AF-A0A518LKR6-F1
#
_cell.length_a   1.000
_cell.length_b   1.000
_cell.length_c   1.000
_cell.angle_alpha   90.00
_cell.angle_beta   90.00
_cell.angle_gamma   90.00
#
_symmetry.space_group_name_H-M   'P 1'
#
loop_
_entity.id
_entity.type
_entity.pdbx_description
1 polymer ?
#
loop_
_entity_poly.entity_id
_entity_poly.type
_entity_poly.pdbx_seq_one_letter_code
_entity_poly.pdbx_strand_id
1 'polypeptide(L)'
;MVGAMWQPTANESDSRAAPAYFLVQDPPQPTSGPGDEADEEAMRAMFEGPYRVEERKLTNKEISRIRYMELRGMRMRTTQPDRVTVKVPREIVDEFLVSMEGHPDFAEERNRRDFLKQTPPQKLHAIAFYKREEFADKVEILTDPEVYAEFKRNVLPPILRSCATSGCHGPGAPVDQVKFRLFKDPKKTNSALYGNFILLNELGHKGRPLINRAQVSNSLMLTYLLPESEVRPELRHPGNIKLKPLFRSRSAMGFKRIEAWIASLRNPPSDYGVHLVHRGETDAPPGPGDQFLP
;
A
#
# COMPACT_ATOMS: atom_id res chain seq x y z
N MET A 1 -26.61 27.85 62.21
CA MET A 1 -25.46 26.93 62.03
C MET A 1 -25.37 26.59 60.56
N VAL A 2 -24.25 26.98 59.97
CA VAL A 2 -24.04 27.18 58.52
C VAL A 2 -23.44 25.91 57.93
N GLY A 3 -24.11 25.33 56.93
CA GLY A 3 -23.56 24.26 56.08
C GLY A 3 -23.12 24.88 54.75
N ALA A 4 -21.82 25.08 54.58
CA ALA A 4 -21.25 25.63 53.36
C ALA A 4 -21.13 24.53 52.28
N MET A 5 -21.81 24.76 51.17
CA MET A 5 -21.82 23.96 49.95
C MET A 5 -20.53 24.27 49.17
N TRP A 6 -19.69 23.26 48.97
CA TRP A 6 -18.45 23.37 48.20
C TRP A 6 -18.78 23.15 46.72
N GLN A 7 -18.69 24.20 45.90
CA GLN A 7 -18.73 24.09 44.43
C GLN A 7 -17.28 24.16 43.91
N PRO A 8 -16.83 23.22 43.06
CA PRO A 8 -15.57 23.38 42.36
C PRO A 8 -15.75 24.33 41.18
N THR A 9 -15.02 25.45 41.22
CA THR A 9 -14.84 26.32 40.06
C THR A 9 -13.99 25.59 39.03
N ALA A 10 -14.56 25.38 37.84
CA ALA A 10 -13.82 24.94 36.66
C ALA A 10 -12.86 26.06 36.27
N ASN A 11 -11.56 25.81 36.42
CA ASN A 11 -10.51 26.72 36.00
C ASN A 11 -10.28 26.52 34.48
N GLU A 12 -10.82 27.45 33.68
CA GLU A 12 -10.31 27.72 32.34
C GLU A 12 -8.88 28.27 32.46
N SER A 13 -7.93 27.64 31.74
CA SER A 13 -6.73 28.23 31.12
C SER A 13 -5.54 27.28 31.15
N ASP A 14 -5.46 26.38 30.17
CA ASP A 14 -4.19 26.15 29.45
C ASP A 14 -4.50 25.44 28.12
N SER A 15 -5.17 26.14 27.21
CA SER A 15 -5.23 25.75 25.81
C SER A 15 -3.86 26.02 25.19
N ARG A 16 -2.95 25.06 25.31
CA ARG A 16 -1.78 24.98 24.41
C ARG A 16 -2.31 24.89 22.98
N ALA A 17 -2.35 26.03 22.30
CA ALA A 17 -2.63 26.11 20.89
C ALA A 17 -1.69 25.13 20.17
N ALA A 18 -2.26 24.07 19.60
CA ALA A 18 -1.54 23.27 18.63
C ALA A 18 -1.09 24.23 17.52
N PRO A 19 0.19 24.20 17.11
CA PRO A 19 0.66 25.06 16.02
C PRO A 19 -0.23 24.85 14.80
N ALA A 20 -0.80 25.95 14.31
CA ALA A 20 -1.59 25.99 13.09
C ALA A 20 -0.70 25.64 11.90
N TYR A 21 -0.62 24.35 11.57
CA TYR A 21 0.07 23.88 10.38
C TYR A 21 -0.89 23.93 9.19
N PHE A 22 -0.70 24.97 8.37
CA PHE A 22 -0.90 25.10 6.92
C PHE A 22 -2.19 24.54 6.29
N LEU A 23 -3.09 25.46 5.92
CA LEU A 23 -4.10 25.25 4.87
C LEU A 23 -3.43 25.46 3.51
N VAL A 24 -2.98 24.37 2.89
CA VAL A 24 -2.40 24.38 1.53
C VAL A 24 -3.52 24.20 0.50
N GLN A 25 -3.57 25.08 -0.51
CA GLN A 25 -4.56 25.05 -1.59
C GLN A 25 -4.56 23.69 -2.34
N ASP A 26 -5.73 23.31 -2.86
CA ASP A 26 -5.91 22.05 -3.59
C ASP A 26 -5.16 22.07 -4.95
N PRO A 27 -4.50 20.96 -5.34
CA PRO A 27 -3.88 20.87 -6.64
C PRO A 27 -4.97 20.69 -7.71
N PRO A 28 -4.71 21.12 -8.95
CA PRO A 28 -5.66 20.98 -10.05
C PRO A 28 -6.04 19.52 -10.28
N GLN A 29 -7.33 19.28 -10.47
CA GLN A 29 -7.90 17.97 -10.81
C GLN A 29 -7.43 17.54 -12.21
N PRO A 30 -7.00 16.29 -12.40
CA PRO A 30 -6.68 15.78 -13.73
C PRO A 30 -7.95 15.61 -14.56
N THR A 31 -7.97 16.20 -15.75
CA THR A 31 -9.01 15.98 -16.77
C THR A 31 -8.75 14.66 -17.48
N SER A 32 -9.71 13.73 -17.43
CA SER A 32 -9.66 12.47 -18.20
C SER A 32 -9.90 12.74 -19.69
N GLY A 33 -8.91 12.37 -20.51
CA GLY A 33 -8.98 12.39 -21.98
C GLY A 33 -9.30 11.03 -22.58
N PRO A 34 -9.55 10.94 -23.90
CA PRO A 34 -10.16 9.79 -24.58
C PRO A 34 -9.14 8.71 -24.98
N GLY A 35 -8.31 8.24 -24.03
CA GLY A 35 -7.24 7.26 -24.25
C GLY A 35 -7.53 5.81 -23.81
N ASP A 36 -8.73 5.53 -23.31
CA ASP A 36 -9.00 4.36 -22.46
C ASP A 36 -8.85 2.98 -23.15
N GLU A 37 -9.01 2.85 -24.48
CA GLU A 37 -9.00 1.52 -25.12
C GLU A 37 -7.60 0.94 -25.36
N ALA A 38 -6.63 1.77 -25.74
CA ALA A 38 -5.24 1.33 -25.92
C ALA A 38 -4.57 1.03 -24.58
N ASP A 39 -4.93 1.81 -23.55
CA ASP A 39 -4.50 1.57 -22.17
C ASP A 39 -5.13 0.29 -21.61
N GLU A 40 -6.40 -0.02 -21.93
CA GLU A 40 -7.04 -1.28 -21.55
C GLU A 40 -6.43 -2.51 -22.24
N GLU A 41 -6.07 -2.43 -23.52
CA GLU A 41 -5.42 -3.55 -24.23
C GLU A 41 -3.98 -3.78 -23.74
N ALA A 42 -3.21 -2.71 -23.51
CA ALA A 42 -1.90 -2.79 -22.86
C ALA A 42 -2.02 -3.35 -21.44
N MET A 43 -2.99 -2.88 -20.66
CA MET A 43 -3.31 -3.41 -19.34
C MET A 43 -3.74 -4.87 -19.41
N ARG A 44 -4.46 -5.32 -20.44
CA ARG A 44 -4.88 -6.71 -20.58
C ARG A 44 -3.73 -7.63 -20.95
N ALA A 45 -2.93 -7.26 -21.97
CA ALA A 45 -1.74 -7.99 -22.42
C ALA A 45 -0.71 -8.13 -21.30
N MET A 46 -0.66 -7.12 -20.42
CA MET A 46 0.10 -7.19 -19.19
C MET A 46 -0.27 -8.46 -18.36
N PHE A 47 -1.53 -8.84 -18.16
CA PHE A 47 -1.84 -9.92 -17.19
C PHE A 47 -1.93 -11.36 -17.74
N GLU A 48 -1.59 -11.63 -19.01
CA GLU A 48 -1.89 -12.92 -19.68
C GLU A 48 -0.69 -13.89 -19.87
N GLY A 49 0.54 -13.58 -19.42
CA GLY A 49 1.72 -14.47 -19.53
C GLY A 49 1.94 -15.49 -18.39
N PRO A 50 2.86 -16.48 -18.54
CA PRO A 50 3.28 -17.34 -17.45
C PRO A 50 4.05 -16.50 -16.41
N TYR A 51 3.45 -16.34 -15.24
CA TYR A 51 4.12 -15.70 -14.10
C TYR A 51 5.19 -16.63 -13.55
N ARG A 52 6.41 -16.10 -13.41
CA ARG A 52 7.45 -16.69 -12.57
C ARG A 52 7.51 -15.89 -11.27
N VAL A 53 7.19 -16.56 -10.17
CA VAL A 53 7.30 -15.95 -8.85
C VAL A 53 8.67 -16.23 -8.25
N GLU A 54 9.38 -15.17 -7.86
CA GLU A 54 10.62 -15.29 -7.11
C GLU A 54 10.34 -15.54 -5.63
N GLU A 55 10.65 -16.74 -5.17
CA GLU A 55 10.61 -17.10 -3.75
C GLU A 55 11.87 -16.58 -3.02
N ARG A 56 12.17 -15.27 -3.13
CA ARG A 56 13.29 -14.63 -2.42
C ARG A 56 12.82 -13.88 -1.18
N LYS A 57 13.75 -13.67 -0.25
CA LYS A 57 13.53 -12.81 0.91
C LYS A 57 13.74 -11.34 0.55
N LEU A 58 12.85 -10.49 1.01
CA LEU A 58 13.02 -9.05 0.92
C LEU A 58 14.07 -8.58 1.94
N THR A 59 14.92 -7.67 1.49
CA THR A 59 15.92 -7.00 2.33
C THR A 59 15.26 -5.95 3.23
N ASN A 60 15.96 -5.53 4.29
CA ASN A 60 15.46 -4.46 5.16
C ASN A 60 15.32 -3.11 4.42
N LYS A 61 16.15 -2.87 3.39
CA LYS A 61 16.08 -1.67 2.56
C LYS A 61 14.79 -1.66 1.73
N GLU A 62 14.51 -2.77 1.04
CA GLU A 62 13.26 -2.95 0.29
C GLU A 62 12.02 -2.81 1.20
N ILE A 63 12.05 -3.42 2.38
CA ILE A 63 10.95 -3.29 3.37
C ILE A 63 10.79 -1.83 3.81
N SER A 64 11.88 -1.10 4.07
CA SER A 64 11.82 0.31 4.45
C SER A 64 11.25 1.18 3.32
N ARG A 65 11.64 0.92 2.07
CA ARG A 65 11.06 1.56 0.89
C ARG A 65 9.56 1.30 0.78
N ILE A 66 9.14 0.03 0.89
CA ILE A 66 7.71 -0.35 0.84
C ILE A 66 6.90 0.33 1.97
N ARG A 67 7.48 0.45 3.17
CA ARG A 67 6.90 1.20 4.29
C ARG A 67 6.74 2.68 3.96
N TYR A 68 7.80 3.28 3.41
CA TYR A 68 7.84 4.69 3.05
C TYR A 68 6.71 5.05 2.09
N MET A 69 6.54 4.24 1.04
CA MET A 69 5.60 4.48 -0.04
C MET A 69 4.12 4.40 0.39
N GLU A 70 3.82 3.85 1.57
CA GLU A 70 2.47 3.80 2.16
C GLU A 70 2.33 4.60 3.46
N LEU A 71 3.28 5.48 3.78
CA LEU A 71 3.09 6.45 4.87
C LEU A 71 1.85 7.32 4.61
N ARG A 72 1.14 7.76 5.65
CA ARG A 72 0.00 8.68 5.50
C ARG A 72 0.39 9.93 4.72
N GLY A 73 1.61 10.44 4.89
CA GLY A 73 2.12 11.58 4.10
C GLY A 73 2.17 11.33 2.59
N MET A 74 2.28 10.06 2.16
CA MET A 74 2.19 9.67 0.75
C MET A 74 0.74 9.46 0.26
N ARG A 75 -0.18 9.17 1.18
CA ARG A 75 -1.55 8.71 0.87
C ARG A 75 -2.62 9.79 0.99
N MET A 76 -2.44 10.73 1.91
CA MET A 76 -3.47 11.69 2.26
C MET A 76 -2.87 12.98 2.82
N ARG A 77 -3.60 14.09 2.64
CA ARG A 77 -3.31 15.35 3.31
C ARG A 77 -3.73 15.22 4.78
N THR A 78 -2.76 15.11 5.68
CA THR A 78 -3.02 14.98 7.12
C THR A 78 -1.89 15.59 7.93
N THR A 79 -2.24 16.16 9.08
CA THR A 79 -1.29 16.66 10.08
C THR A 79 -0.85 15.57 11.05
N GLN A 80 -1.53 14.41 11.04
CA GLN A 80 -1.24 13.30 11.94
C GLN A 80 -0.33 12.28 11.24
N PRO A 81 0.96 12.19 11.60
CA PRO A 81 1.85 11.19 11.04
C PRO A 81 1.47 9.78 11.52
N ASP A 82 1.97 8.77 10.80
CA ASP A 82 1.94 7.40 11.30
C ASP A 82 2.79 7.30 12.57
N ARG A 83 2.36 6.44 13.49
CA ARG A 83 3.11 6.14 14.71
C ARG A 83 4.23 5.13 14.42
N VAL A 84 5.21 5.56 13.61
CA VAL A 84 6.38 4.76 13.25
C VAL A 84 7.61 5.15 14.05
N THR A 85 8.48 4.19 14.31
CA THR A 85 9.87 4.43 14.71
C THR A 85 10.70 4.51 13.43
N VAL A 86 11.41 5.62 13.25
CA VAL A 86 12.22 5.88 12.05
C VAL A 86 13.55 6.49 12.45
N LYS A 87 14.60 6.20 11.69
CA LYS A 87 15.83 6.98 11.66
C LYS A 87 15.84 7.84 10.41
N VAL A 88 15.78 9.15 10.61
CA VAL A 88 15.97 10.15 9.54
C VAL A 88 17.34 10.76 9.76
N PRO A 89 18.36 10.41 8.95
CA PRO A 89 19.69 10.95 9.09
C PRO A 89 19.68 12.48 8.93
N ARG A 90 20.59 13.19 9.61
CA ARG A 90 20.61 14.67 9.59
C ARG A 90 20.86 15.19 8.18
N GLU A 91 21.70 14.48 7.43
CA GLU A 91 22.08 14.79 6.05
C GLU A 91 20.85 14.80 5.15
N ILE A 92 19.87 13.93 5.43
CA ILE A 92 18.59 13.86 4.71
C ILE A 92 17.67 15.03 5.05
N VAL A 93 17.69 15.49 6.30
CA VAL A 93 16.95 16.69 6.73
C VAL A 93 17.52 17.93 6.05
N ASP A 94 18.85 18.04 6.00
CA ASP A 94 19.54 19.17 5.38
C ASP A 94 19.34 19.16 3.85
N GLU A 95 19.47 18.00 3.19
CA GLU A 95 19.18 17.82 1.76
C GLU A 95 17.74 18.20 1.42
N PHE A 96 16.77 17.77 2.25
CA PHE A 96 15.38 18.16 2.09
C PHE A 96 15.21 19.68 2.15
N LEU A 97 15.77 20.35 3.16
CA LEU A 97 15.64 21.81 3.31
C LEU A 97 16.27 22.60 2.17
N VAL A 98 17.40 22.15 1.64
CA VAL A 98 18.03 22.71 0.43
C VAL A 98 17.09 22.54 -0.76
N SER A 99 16.52 21.35 -0.94
CA SER A 99 15.59 21.08 -2.04
C SER A 99 14.26 21.84 -1.95
N MET A 100 13.98 22.48 -0.80
CA MET A 100 12.80 23.31 -0.56
C MET A 100 13.11 24.82 -0.63
N GLU A 101 14.32 25.21 -1.04
CA GLU A 101 14.66 26.61 -1.29
C GLU A 101 13.73 27.22 -2.34
N GLY A 102 13.17 28.39 -2.03
CA GLY A 102 12.17 29.07 -2.87
C GLY A 102 10.76 28.48 -2.81
N HIS A 103 10.54 27.34 -2.15
CA HIS A 103 9.19 26.81 -1.97
C HIS A 103 8.40 27.68 -0.97
N PRO A 104 7.16 28.10 -1.26
CA PRO A 104 6.40 29.02 -0.39
C PRO A 104 6.31 28.56 1.07
N ASP A 105 6.07 27.27 1.28
CA ASP A 105 5.97 26.70 2.64
C ASP A 105 7.28 26.73 3.44
N PHE A 106 8.43 26.92 2.79
CA PHE A 106 9.76 26.96 3.42
C PHE A 106 10.54 28.26 3.12
N ALA A 107 9.88 29.26 2.52
CA ALA A 107 10.48 30.53 2.16
C ALA A 107 10.87 31.35 3.40
N GLU A 108 10.05 31.27 4.46
CA GLU A 108 10.32 31.96 5.71
C GLU A 108 11.24 31.14 6.63
N GLU A 109 12.21 31.81 7.23
CA GLU A 109 13.13 31.21 8.21
C GLU A 109 12.40 30.67 9.45
N ARG A 110 11.20 31.18 9.74
CA ARG A 110 10.35 30.62 10.80
C ARG A 110 9.89 29.19 10.46
N ASN A 111 9.42 28.96 9.23
CA ASN A 111 8.90 27.67 8.81
C ASN A 111 9.99 26.61 8.79
N ARG A 112 11.20 26.97 8.34
CA ARG A 112 12.40 26.11 8.39
C ARG A 112 12.72 25.70 9.83
N ARG A 113 12.77 26.66 10.75
CA ARG A 113 12.99 26.40 12.19
C ARG A 113 11.90 25.53 12.79
N ASP A 114 10.64 25.72 12.40
CA ASP A 114 9.53 24.92 12.92
C ASP A 114 9.58 23.47 12.40
N PHE A 115 9.94 23.25 11.13
CA PHE A 115 10.24 21.91 10.61
C PHE A 115 11.39 21.24 11.37
N LEU A 116 12.48 21.96 11.67
CA LEU A 116 13.62 21.40 12.39
C LEU A 116 13.26 20.94 13.82
N LYS A 117 12.25 21.54 14.46
CA LYS A 117 11.76 21.13 15.78
C LYS A 117 10.87 19.89 15.75
N GLN A 118 10.40 19.48 14.57
CA GLN A 118 9.52 18.31 14.44
C GLN A 118 10.24 17.02 14.86
N THR A 119 9.45 16.06 15.33
CA THR A 119 9.91 14.70 15.62
C THR A 119 10.33 13.97 14.33
N PRO A 120 11.16 12.92 14.40
CA PRO A 120 11.57 12.18 13.20
C PRO A 120 10.40 11.65 12.34
N PRO A 121 9.30 11.10 12.91
CA PRO A 121 8.14 10.69 12.10
C PRO A 121 7.44 11.87 11.41
N GLN A 122 7.32 13.01 12.08
CA GLN A 122 6.74 14.22 11.48
C GLN A 122 7.60 14.72 10.31
N LYS A 123 8.92 14.80 10.49
CA LYS A 123 9.85 15.17 9.42
C LYS A 123 9.74 14.22 8.23
N LEU A 124 9.74 12.92 8.49
CA LEU A 124 9.58 11.89 7.45
C LEU A 124 8.29 12.09 6.65
N HIS A 125 7.17 12.36 7.32
CA HIS A 125 5.88 12.59 6.65
C HIS A 125 5.89 13.86 5.79
N ALA A 126 6.50 14.94 6.27
CA ALA A 126 6.67 16.16 5.50
C ALA A 126 7.55 15.91 4.26
N ILE A 127 8.69 15.21 4.43
CA ILE A 127 9.56 14.82 3.31
C ILE A 127 8.77 14.00 2.29
N ALA A 128 8.05 12.97 2.73
CA ALA A 128 7.21 12.11 1.88
C ALA A 128 6.13 12.89 1.14
N PHE A 129 5.49 13.86 1.81
CA PHE A 129 4.46 14.69 1.21
C PHE A 129 5.00 15.55 0.05
N TYR A 130 6.10 16.27 0.27
CA TYR A 130 6.65 17.21 -0.71
C TYR A 130 7.51 16.53 -1.79
N LYS A 131 8.30 15.53 -1.42
CA LYS A 131 9.33 14.94 -2.29
C LYS A 131 8.99 13.55 -2.81
N ARG A 132 7.82 13.03 -2.41
CA ARG A 132 7.34 11.71 -2.85
C ARG A 132 8.44 10.66 -2.62
N GLU A 133 8.72 9.83 -3.61
CA GLU A 133 9.64 8.68 -3.50
C GLU A 133 11.13 9.00 -3.50
N GLU A 134 11.53 10.25 -3.73
CA GLU A 134 12.94 10.67 -3.86
C GLU A 134 13.81 10.25 -2.65
N PHE A 135 13.20 10.21 -1.47
CA PHE A 135 13.89 9.89 -0.20
C PHE A 135 13.62 8.46 0.30
N ALA A 136 12.86 7.65 -0.43
CA ALA A 136 12.40 6.34 0.06
C ALA A 136 13.55 5.37 0.39
N ASP A 137 14.68 5.48 -0.32
CA ASP A 137 15.87 4.63 -0.12
C ASP A 137 16.89 5.19 0.87
N LYS A 138 16.65 6.41 1.38
CA LYS A 138 17.60 7.17 2.21
C LYS A 138 17.26 7.13 3.71
N VAL A 139 16.14 6.51 4.08
CA VAL A 139 15.62 6.48 5.45
C VAL A 139 15.34 5.04 5.90
N GLU A 140 15.48 4.79 7.20
CA GLU A 140 15.22 3.47 7.79
C GLU A 140 13.96 3.53 8.66
N ILE A 141 12.88 2.87 8.21
CA ILE A 141 11.62 2.80 8.95
C ILE A 141 11.57 1.45 9.67
N LEU A 142 11.60 1.46 10.99
CA LEU A 142 11.77 0.27 11.83
C LEU A 142 10.45 -0.44 12.14
N THR A 143 9.37 0.33 12.34
CA THR A 143 8.03 -0.22 12.63
C THR A 143 7.05 0.02 11.50
N ASP A 144 5.95 -0.74 11.52
CA ASP A 144 4.95 -0.74 10.44
C ASP A 144 4.08 0.55 10.50
N PRO A 145 3.92 1.27 9.37
CA PRO A 145 2.83 2.23 9.17
C PRO A 145 1.46 1.60 9.43
N GLU A 146 0.43 2.42 9.66
CA GLU A 146 -0.91 1.95 10.04
C GLU A 146 -1.47 0.90 9.08
N VAL A 147 -1.32 1.10 7.77
CA VAL A 147 -1.82 0.17 6.73
C VAL A 147 -1.19 -1.22 6.82
N TYR A 148 0.10 -1.29 7.18
CA TYR A 148 0.80 -2.57 7.31
C TYR A 148 0.56 -3.19 8.68
N ALA A 149 0.37 -2.38 9.73
CA ALA A 149 -0.08 -2.87 11.02
C ALA A 149 -1.48 -3.53 10.91
N GLU A 150 -2.37 -2.93 10.13
CA GLU A 150 -3.70 -3.48 9.83
C GLU A 150 -3.61 -4.72 8.95
N PHE A 151 -2.80 -4.68 7.90
CA PHE A 151 -2.55 -5.83 7.03
C PHE A 151 -2.08 -7.05 7.83
N LYS A 152 -1.06 -6.84 8.67
CA LYS A 152 -0.44 -7.87 9.53
C LYS A 152 -1.44 -8.53 10.48
N ARG A 153 -2.28 -7.72 11.12
CA ARG A 153 -3.14 -8.17 12.22
C ARG A 153 -4.44 -8.77 11.72
N ASN A 154 -5.01 -8.19 10.66
CA ASN A 154 -6.43 -8.41 10.34
C ASN A 154 -6.69 -8.87 8.91
N VAL A 155 -5.79 -8.60 7.96
CA VAL A 155 -6.00 -8.94 6.55
C VAL A 155 -5.24 -10.19 6.14
N LEU A 156 -3.93 -10.22 6.38
CA LEU A 156 -3.09 -11.35 5.99
C LEU A 156 -3.47 -12.67 6.68
N PRO A 157 -3.78 -12.73 7.99
CA PRO A 157 -4.13 -14.00 8.64
C PRO A 157 -5.33 -14.73 8.01
N PRO A 158 -6.50 -14.10 7.74
CA PRO A 158 -7.58 -14.77 7.03
C PRO A 158 -7.19 -15.21 5.61
N ILE A 159 -6.44 -14.40 4.87
CA ILE A 159 -5.95 -14.75 3.53
C ILE A 159 -5.07 -16.01 3.60
N LEU A 160 -4.10 -16.06 4.51
CA LEU A 160 -3.22 -17.24 4.65
C LEU A 160 -3.98 -18.50 5.06
N ARG A 161 -5.07 -18.38 5.82
CA ARG A 161 -5.90 -19.54 6.19
C ARG A 161 -6.73 -20.07 5.02
N SER A 162 -7.20 -19.19 4.14
CA SER A 162 -8.09 -19.56 3.04
C SER A 162 -7.33 -19.92 1.76
N CYS A 163 -6.29 -19.14 1.44
CA CYS A 163 -5.58 -19.23 0.17
C CYS A 163 -4.24 -19.97 0.29
N ALA A 164 -3.53 -19.87 1.41
CA ALA A 164 -2.20 -20.47 1.60
C ALA A 164 -2.25 -21.88 2.21
N THR A 165 -3.13 -22.73 1.70
CA THR A 165 -3.21 -24.16 2.05
C THR A 165 -2.36 -25.00 1.08
N SER A 166 -1.94 -26.19 1.49
CA SER A 166 -1.08 -27.06 0.67
C SER A 166 -1.72 -27.52 -0.64
N GLY A 167 -3.04 -27.40 -0.80
CA GLY A 167 -3.74 -27.70 -2.06
C GLY A 167 -4.02 -26.47 -2.93
N CYS A 168 -3.69 -25.27 -2.45
CA CYS A 168 -3.91 -24.00 -3.15
C CYS A 168 -2.56 -23.26 -3.24
N HIS A 169 -2.43 -22.07 -2.66
CA HIS A 169 -1.23 -21.23 -2.76
C HIS A 169 -0.31 -21.36 -1.54
N GLY A 170 -0.33 -22.47 -0.83
CA GLY A 170 0.49 -22.69 0.36
C GLY A 170 1.81 -23.42 0.08
N PRO A 171 2.67 -23.55 1.11
CA PRO A 171 3.80 -24.46 1.04
C PRO A 171 3.34 -25.89 0.74
N GLY A 172 4.04 -26.57 -0.17
CA GLY A 172 3.72 -27.94 -0.58
C GLY A 172 2.70 -28.06 -1.70
N ALA A 173 2.15 -26.95 -2.20
CA ALA A 173 1.31 -26.98 -3.39
C ALA A 173 2.11 -27.40 -4.64
N PRO A 174 1.58 -28.30 -5.49
CA PRO A 174 2.26 -28.72 -6.71
C PRO A 174 2.54 -27.53 -7.63
N VAL A 175 3.80 -27.35 -8.03
CA VAL A 175 4.27 -26.18 -8.81
C VAL A 175 3.60 -26.12 -10.19
N ASP A 176 3.27 -27.27 -10.74
CA ASP A 176 2.53 -27.44 -11.99
C ASP A 176 1.06 -27.01 -11.89
N GLN A 177 0.49 -26.97 -10.68
CA GLN A 177 -0.93 -26.65 -10.46
C GLN A 177 -1.15 -25.22 -9.97
N VAL A 178 -0.17 -24.62 -9.28
CA VAL A 178 -0.28 -23.25 -8.80
C VAL A 178 0.83 -22.34 -9.33
N LYS A 179 0.41 -21.23 -9.95
CA LYS A 179 1.31 -20.25 -10.55
C LYS A 179 2.16 -19.48 -9.54
N PHE A 180 1.76 -19.49 -8.26
CA PHE A 180 2.46 -18.81 -7.19
C PHE A 180 2.15 -19.44 -5.82
N ARG A 181 3.01 -19.15 -4.84
CA ARG A 181 2.80 -19.51 -3.44
C ARG A 181 2.89 -18.27 -2.56
N LEU A 182 2.07 -18.26 -1.52
CA LEU A 182 2.11 -17.30 -0.43
C LEU A 182 3.08 -17.81 0.64
N PHE A 183 3.84 -16.88 1.21
CA PHE A 183 4.76 -17.16 2.29
C PHE A 183 3.99 -17.42 3.59
N LYS A 184 3.98 -18.68 4.04
CA LYS A 184 3.44 -19.07 5.34
C LYS A 184 4.58 -19.30 6.33
N ASP A 185 5.10 -18.20 6.87
CA ASP A 185 6.21 -18.23 7.82
C ASP A 185 5.72 -18.33 9.27
N PRO A 186 6.02 -19.42 10.01
CA PRO A 186 5.62 -19.54 11.41
C PRO A 186 6.26 -18.48 12.32
N LYS A 187 7.44 -17.95 11.94
CA LYS A 187 8.13 -16.88 12.68
C LYS A 187 7.58 -15.49 12.35
N LYS A 188 6.67 -15.38 11.36
CA LYS A 188 6.04 -14.12 10.93
C LYS A 188 7.08 -13.02 10.65
N THR A 189 8.17 -13.35 9.96
CA THR A 189 9.21 -12.38 9.62
C THR A 189 8.66 -11.26 8.75
N ASN A 190 9.25 -10.07 8.84
CA ASN A 190 8.87 -8.94 7.99
C ASN A 190 9.06 -9.30 6.50
N SER A 191 10.12 -10.03 6.14
CA SER A 191 10.32 -10.48 4.76
C SER A 191 9.13 -11.27 4.21
N ALA A 192 8.58 -12.22 4.97
CA ALA A 192 7.43 -13.00 4.51
C ALA A 192 6.15 -12.15 4.45
N LEU A 193 5.96 -11.24 5.42
CA LEU A 193 4.82 -10.34 5.47
C LEU A 193 4.78 -9.39 4.27
N TYR A 194 5.87 -8.66 4.05
CA TYR A 194 5.98 -7.70 2.95
C TYR A 194 6.08 -8.39 1.60
N GLY A 195 6.69 -9.58 1.53
CA GLY A 195 6.66 -10.41 0.33
C GLY A 195 5.24 -10.80 -0.07
N ASN A 196 4.41 -11.24 0.90
CA ASN A 196 2.99 -11.51 0.63
C ASN A 196 2.24 -10.26 0.17
N PHE A 197 2.53 -9.08 0.74
CA PHE A 197 1.91 -7.84 0.29
C PHE A 197 2.25 -7.53 -1.17
N ILE A 198 3.54 -7.58 -1.55
CA ILE A 198 3.98 -7.33 -2.93
C ILE A 198 3.36 -8.35 -3.88
N LEU A 199 3.40 -9.65 -3.56
CA LEU A 199 2.74 -10.67 -4.37
C LEU A 199 1.25 -10.36 -4.59
N LEU A 200 0.50 -10.10 -3.52
CA LEU A 200 -0.93 -9.82 -3.64
C LEU A 200 -1.21 -8.52 -4.41
N ASN A 201 -0.30 -7.55 -4.36
CA ASN A 201 -0.42 -6.29 -5.07
C ASN A 201 -0.13 -6.43 -6.58
N GLU A 202 0.82 -7.29 -6.96
CA GLU A 202 1.23 -7.49 -8.35
C GLU A 202 0.38 -8.50 -9.10
N LEU A 203 -0.22 -9.46 -8.38
CA LEU A 203 -1.02 -10.51 -8.99
C LEU A 203 -2.33 -9.97 -9.56
N GLY A 204 -2.75 -10.58 -10.67
CA GLY A 204 -4.01 -10.31 -11.32
C GLY A 204 -4.47 -11.50 -12.16
N HIS A 205 -5.69 -11.40 -12.69
CA HIS A 205 -6.26 -12.40 -13.59
C HIS A 205 -7.11 -11.71 -14.66
N LYS A 206 -6.86 -12.02 -15.94
CA LYS A 206 -7.61 -11.48 -17.11
C LYS A 206 -7.75 -9.96 -17.05
N GLY A 207 -6.62 -9.25 -16.92
CA GLY A 207 -6.64 -7.79 -16.84
C GLY A 207 -7.01 -7.20 -15.47
N ARG A 208 -7.47 -8.00 -14.51
CA ARG A 208 -8.01 -7.50 -13.25
C ARG A 208 -7.03 -7.71 -12.10
N PRO A 209 -6.69 -6.66 -11.33
CA PRO A 209 -5.77 -6.80 -10.21
C PRO A 209 -6.43 -7.53 -9.04
N LEU A 210 -5.61 -8.26 -8.29
CA LEU A 210 -6.05 -8.93 -7.07
C LEU A 210 -6.41 -7.90 -5.99
N ILE A 211 -5.60 -6.85 -5.85
CA ILE A 211 -5.88 -5.65 -5.06
C ILE A 211 -6.19 -4.50 -6.03
N ASN A 212 -7.47 -4.15 -6.19
CA ASN A 212 -7.89 -3.03 -7.03
C ASN A 212 -8.10 -1.77 -6.17
N ARG A 213 -7.15 -0.85 -6.20
CA ARG A 213 -7.22 0.38 -5.38
C ARG A 213 -8.15 1.45 -5.97
N ALA A 214 -8.33 1.46 -7.28
CA ALA A 214 -9.21 2.40 -7.98
C ALA A 214 -10.68 2.01 -7.84
N GLN A 215 -10.98 0.71 -7.88
CA GLN A 215 -12.32 0.15 -7.72
C GLN A 215 -12.29 -0.95 -6.66
N VAL A 216 -12.26 -0.53 -5.40
CA VAL A 216 -12.07 -1.41 -4.22
C VAL A 216 -12.97 -2.65 -4.25
N SER A 217 -14.27 -2.46 -4.48
CA SER A 217 -15.27 -3.53 -4.52
C SER A 217 -15.09 -4.54 -5.67
N ASN A 218 -14.28 -4.19 -6.68
CA ASN A 218 -13.91 -5.04 -7.81
C ASN A 218 -12.55 -5.74 -7.63
N SER A 219 -11.92 -5.63 -6.45
CA SER A 219 -10.72 -6.41 -6.12
C SER A 219 -11.02 -7.90 -6.14
N LEU A 220 -10.29 -8.68 -6.96
CA LEU A 220 -10.48 -10.14 -7.01
C LEU A 220 -10.22 -10.78 -5.64
N MET A 221 -9.35 -10.19 -4.82
CA MET A 221 -9.09 -10.68 -3.47
C MET A 221 -10.36 -10.71 -2.62
N LEU A 222 -11.25 -9.74 -2.77
CA LEU A 222 -12.52 -9.72 -2.04
C LEU A 222 -13.48 -10.78 -2.56
N THR A 223 -13.59 -10.93 -3.88
CA THR A 223 -14.53 -11.87 -4.50
C THR A 223 -14.17 -13.31 -4.18
N TYR A 224 -12.88 -13.63 -4.08
CA TYR A 224 -12.41 -14.99 -3.74
C TYR A 224 -12.70 -15.40 -2.29
N LEU A 225 -13.12 -14.46 -1.42
CA LEU A 225 -13.45 -14.73 -0.02
C LEU A 225 -14.96 -15.00 0.19
N LEU A 226 -15.77 -14.85 -0.86
CA LEU A 226 -17.22 -14.98 -0.85
C LEU A 226 -17.69 -16.31 -1.47
N PRO A 227 -18.93 -16.75 -1.21
CA PRO A 227 -19.53 -17.86 -1.96
C PRO A 227 -19.76 -17.46 -3.41
N GLU A 228 -19.67 -18.44 -4.31
CA GLU A 228 -19.89 -18.23 -5.75
C GLU A 228 -21.27 -17.62 -6.09
N SER A 229 -22.27 -17.82 -5.24
CA SER A 229 -23.60 -17.22 -5.39
C SER A 229 -23.61 -15.69 -5.25
N GLU A 230 -22.61 -15.13 -4.56
CA GLU A 230 -22.45 -13.68 -4.34
C GLU A 230 -21.47 -13.05 -5.35
N VAL A 231 -20.96 -13.83 -6.29
CA VAL A 231 -19.86 -13.45 -7.18
C VAL A 231 -20.23 -13.74 -8.63
N ARG A 232 -20.15 -12.69 -9.46
CA ARG A 232 -20.32 -12.81 -10.92
C ARG A 232 -19.34 -13.83 -11.50
N PRO A 233 -19.74 -14.70 -12.44
CA PRO A 233 -18.88 -15.76 -12.98
C PRO A 233 -17.49 -15.32 -13.40
N GLU A 234 -17.36 -14.15 -14.03
CA GLU A 234 -16.10 -13.57 -14.50
C GLU A 234 -15.17 -13.06 -13.38
N LEU A 235 -15.65 -12.97 -12.14
CA LEU A 235 -14.89 -12.57 -10.95
C LEU A 235 -14.64 -13.73 -9.98
N ARG A 236 -15.03 -14.96 -10.36
CA ARG A 236 -14.77 -16.16 -9.55
C ARG A 236 -13.31 -16.55 -9.64
N HIS A 237 -12.84 -17.26 -8.61
CA HIS A 237 -11.48 -17.76 -8.57
C HIS A 237 -11.23 -18.70 -9.76
N PRO A 238 -10.09 -18.57 -10.46
CA PRO A 238 -9.79 -19.43 -11.59
C PRO A 238 -9.53 -20.88 -11.16
N GLY A 239 -9.72 -21.81 -12.11
CA GLY A 239 -9.51 -23.25 -11.89
C GLY A 239 -10.74 -23.96 -11.32
N ASN A 240 -10.71 -25.29 -11.34
CA ASN A 240 -11.83 -26.14 -10.95
C ASN A 240 -11.75 -26.55 -9.47
N ILE A 241 -11.43 -25.60 -8.58
CA ILE A 241 -11.31 -25.88 -7.15
C ILE A 241 -12.52 -25.35 -6.39
N LYS A 242 -13.11 -26.18 -5.54
CA LYS A 242 -14.22 -25.76 -4.68
C LYS A 242 -13.66 -24.99 -3.49
N LEU A 243 -13.68 -23.66 -3.59
CA LEU A 243 -13.27 -22.80 -2.48
C LEU A 243 -14.28 -22.90 -1.33
N LYS A 244 -13.77 -22.97 -0.10
CA LYS A 244 -14.57 -22.76 1.10
C LYS A 244 -14.67 -21.25 1.35
N PRO A 245 -15.86 -20.63 1.26
CA PRO A 245 -16.01 -19.21 1.49
C PRO A 245 -15.56 -18.84 2.90
N LEU A 246 -14.80 -17.76 3.02
CA LEU A 246 -14.40 -17.24 4.32
C LEU A 246 -15.52 -16.41 4.95
N PHE A 247 -16.25 -15.66 4.12
CA PHE A 247 -17.38 -14.83 4.52
C PHE A 247 -18.64 -15.30 3.81
N ARG A 248 -19.79 -15.16 4.49
CA ARG A 248 -21.10 -15.54 3.91
C ARG A 248 -21.62 -14.53 2.91
N SER A 249 -21.24 -13.26 3.06
CA SER A 249 -21.73 -12.14 2.25
C SER A 249 -20.79 -10.94 2.41
N ARG A 250 -21.00 -9.92 1.58
CA ARG A 250 -20.31 -8.62 1.66
C ARG A 250 -20.61 -7.82 2.94
N SER A 251 -21.69 -8.15 3.64
CA SER A 251 -22.06 -7.45 4.88
C SER A 251 -21.26 -7.93 6.11
N ALA A 252 -20.53 -9.04 6.00
CA ALA A 252 -19.71 -9.57 7.08
C ALA A 252 -18.64 -8.56 7.53
N MET A 253 -18.47 -8.40 8.85
CA MET A 253 -17.55 -7.42 9.42
C MET A 253 -16.10 -7.63 8.93
N GLY A 254 -15.65 -8.88 8.84
CA GLY A 254 -14.30 -9.19 8.35
C GLY A 254 -14.11 -8.85 6.86
N PHE A 255 -15.15 -8.98 6.04
CA PHE A 255 -15.13 -8.59 4.63
C PHE A 255 -14.95 -7.06 4.52
N LYS A 256 -15.84 -6.30 5.18
CA LYS A 256 -15.80 -4.83 5.21
C LYS A 256 -14.47 -4.29 5.72
N ARG A 257 -13.83 -5.00 6.66
CA ARG A 257 -12.53 -4.62 7.19
C ARG A 257 -11.41 -4.74 6.15
N ILE A 258 -11.39 -5.82 5.37
CA ILE A 258 -10.43 -5.99 4.27
C ILE A 258 -10.72 -4.97 3.16
N GLU A 259 -11.99 -4.74 2.84
CA GLU A 259 -12.41 -3.72 1.88
C GLU A 259 -11.94 -2.32 2.29
N ALA A 260 -12.18 -1.92 3.55
CA ALA A 260 -11.70 -0.65 4.10
C ALA A 260 -10.17 -0.56 4.11
N TRP A 261 -9.47 -1.66 4.36
CA TRP A 261 -8.01 -1.70 4.27
C TRP A 261 -7.53 -1.44 2.83
N ILE A 262 -8.10 -2.09 1.81
CA ILE A 262 -7.74 -1.81 0.41
C ILE A 262 -7.98 -0.34 0.07
N ALA A 263 -9.14 0.21 0.48
CA ALA A 263 -9.48 1.61 0.29
C ALA A 263 -8.51 2.59 0.98
N SER A 264 -7.81 2.13 2.03
CA SER A 264 -6.84 2.94 2.76
C SER A 264 -5.46 2.99 2.10
N LEU A 265 -5.15 2.10 1.14
CA LEU A 265 -3.85 2.08 0.46
C LEU A 265 -3.67 3.30 -0.44
N ARG A 266 -2.42 3.64 -0.76
CA ARG A 266 -2.11 4.73 -1.72
C ARG A 266 -2.76 4.46 -3.08
N ASN A 267 -3.41 5.46 -3.66
CA ASN A 267 -3.99 5.40 -5.00
C ASN A 267 -3.58 6.63 -5.82
N PRO A 268 -2.98 6.47 -7.03
CA PRO A 268 -2.63 5.21 -7.69
C PRO A 268 -1.59 4.39 -6.91
N PRO A 269 -1.53 3.06 -7.10
CA PRO A 269 -0.48 2.24 -6.51
C PRO A 269 0.88 2.77 -6.96
N SER A 270 1.85 2.74 -6.05
CA SER A 270 3.22 3.09 -6.39
C SER A 270 3.94 1.91 -6.99
N ASP A 271 4.89 2.18 -7.89
CA ASP A 271 5.95 1.23 -8.12
C ASP A 271 6.88 1.23 -6.89
N TYR A 272 6.89 0.11 -6.17
CA TYR A 272 7.78 -0.05 -5.02
C TYR A 272 9.23 -0.29 -5.44
N GLY A 273 9.53 -0.48 -6.72
CA GLY A 273 10.86 -0.89 -7.20
C GLY A 273 11.26 -2.27 -6.68
N VAL A 274 10.28 -3.08 -6.29
CA VAL A 274 10.45 -4.42 -5.70
C VAL A 274 9.43 -5.32 -6.35
N HIS A 275 9.90 -6.22 -7.20
CA HIS A 275 9.07 -7.17 -7.91
C HIS A 275 9.36 -8.59 -7.44
N LEU A 276 8.29 -9.34 -7.18
CA LEU A 276 8.36 -10.78 -6.91
C LEU A 276 7.65 -11.59 -7.99
N VAL A 277 6.82 -10.93 -8.81
CA VAL A 277 6.16 -11.53 -9.94
C VAL A 277 6.84 -11.06 -11.22
N HIS A 278 7.60 -11.95 -11.85
CA HIS A 278 8.19 -11.71 -13.15
C HIS A 278 7.27 -12.29 -14.22
N ARG A 279 7.02 -11.53 -15.28
CA ARG A 279 6.44 -12.12 -16.48
C ARG A 279 7.58 -12.77 -17.22
N GLY A 280 7.43 -14.05 -17.57
CA GLY A 280 8.31 -14.60 -18.59
C GLY A 280 8.16 -13.70 -19.83
N GLU A 281 9.26 -13.18 -20.35
CA GLU A 281 9.30 -12.85 -21.77
C GLU A 281 8.80 -14.11 -22.46
N THR A 282 7.68 -14.00 -23.16
CA THR A 282 7.35 -15.06 -24.11
C THR A 282 8.57 -15.15 -25.02
N ASP A 283 9.23 -16.31 -25.08
CA ASP A 283 10.24 -16.65 -26.11
C ASP A 283 9.61 -16.65 -27.53
N ALA A 284 8.57 -15.86 -27.76
CA ALA A 284 8.08 -15.54 -29.08
C ALA A 284 9.26 -14.85 -29.81
N PRO A 285 9.79 -15.45 -30.89
CA PRO A 285 10.75 -14.76 -31.71
C PRO A 285 10.13 -13.43 -32.14
N PRO A 286 10.92 -12.34 -32.29
CA PRO A 286 10.40 -11.08 -32.79
C PRO A 286 9.58 -11.37 -34.04
N GLY A 287 8.32 -10.97 -34.02
CA GLY A 287 7.42 -11.17 -35.15
C GLY A 287 8.08 -10.61 -36.42
N PRO A 288 7.99 -11.31 -37.56
CA PRO A 288 8.59 -10.82 -38.80
C PRO A 288 7.74 -9.64 -39.28
N GLY A 289 8.09 -8.42 -38.88
CA GLY A 289 7.24 -7.28 -39.24
C GLY A 289 7.60 -5.95 -38.61
N ASP A 290 8.88 -5.62 -38.52
CA ASP A 290 9.33 -4.22 -38.55
C ASP A 290 10.72 -4.17 -39.19
N GLN A 291 10.79 -4.67 -40.43
CA GLN A 291 11.82 -4.24 -41.35
C GLN A 291 11.32 -2.93 -41.96
N PHE A 292 11.80 -1.83 -41.42
CA PHE A 292 11.87 -0.56 -42.14
C PHE A 292 12.55 -0.83 -43.49
N LEU A 293 11.80 -0.68 -44.57
CA LEU A 293 12.35 -0.44 -45.90
C LEU A 293 12.94 0.99 -45.94
N PRO A 294 13.99 1.22 -46.76
CA PRO A 294 14.90 2.36 -46.65
C PRO A 294 14.27 3.74 -46.85
#